data_AF-B8MPM7-F1
#
_entry.id   AF-B8MPM7-F1
#
_cell.length_a   1.000
_cell.length_b   1.000
_cell.length_c   1.000
_cell.angle_alpha   90.00
_cell.angle_beta   90.00
_cell.angle_gamma   90.00
#
_symmetry.space_group_name_H-M   'P 1'
#
loop_
_entity.id
_entity.type
_entity.pdbx_description
1 polymer ?
#
loop_
_entity_poly.entity_id
_entity_poly.type
_entity_poly.pdbx_seq_one_letter_code
_entity_poly.pdbx_strand_id
1 'polypeptide(L)'
;MRNDRDIAWDIDEAIEMRGGSRAKSVAERDNADLNRLGKKQVIKRNFGFMSMLGFSCTVMITWEGELLLFDDNFANGGYAGSVYGYIIVWIGTLCVFATMGELASMAPTSGGQYHWVSMLSPPKVQKLLSYVIGWLMVVGWQAAAASEGYLVGSLIQGMIIMNNGEYSPQPYQGTLLLWASIFFAVFINSVLSSALPKIEGLLLILHVLGFFAILIP
;
A
#
# COMPACT_ATOMS: atom_id res chain seq x y z
N MET A 1 31.17 -22.12 -35.11
CA MET A 1 31.20 -21.17 -33.98
C MET A 1 29.83 -20.53 -33.91
N ARG A 2 29.05 -20.78 -32.86
CA ARG A 2 27.77 -20.09 -32.62
C ARG A 2 28.09 -18.63 -32.31
N ASN A 3 27.39 -17.69 -32.95
CA ASN A 3 27.63 -16.26 -32.82
C ASN A 3 27.11 -15.78 -31.44
N ASP A 4 27.74 -14.78 -30.82
CA ASP A 4 27.34 -14.28 -29.49
C ASP A 4 25.92 -13.69 -29.49
N ARG A 5 25.46 -13.22 -30.66
CA ARG A 5 24.07 -12.80 -30.88
C ARG A 5 23.07 -13.96 -30.83
N ASP A 6 23.54 -15.18 -31.12
CA ASP A 6 22.69 -16.35 -31.04
C ASP A 6 22.41 -16.73 -29.58
N ILE A 7 23.44 -16.66 -28.75
CA ILE A 7 23.35 -16.95 -27.32
C ILE A 7 22.41 -15.97 -26.61
N ALA A 8 22.39 -14.70 -27.02
CA ALA A 8 21.50 -13.70 -26.46
C ALA A 8 20.00 -14.01 -26.73
N TRP A 9 19.64 -14.48 -27.94
CA TRP A 9 18.26 -14.84 -28.22
C TRP A 9 17.83 -16.12 -27.47
N ASP A 10 18.70 -17.13 -27.34
CA ASP A 10 18.39 -18.35 -26.56
C ASP A 10 18.08 -17.99 -25.11
N ILE A 11 18.82 -17.03 -24.54
CA ILE A 11 18.67 -16.60 -23.15
C ILE A 11 17.38 -15.82 -22.97
N ASP A 12 17.07 -14.87 -23.86
CA ASP A 12 15.84 -14.08 -23.78
C ASP A 12 14.60 -14.97 -23.95
N GLU A 13 14.63 -15.91 -24.89
CA GLU A 13 13.54 -16.87 -25.11
C GLU A 13 13.38 -17.83 -23.93
N ALA A 14 14.49 -18.29 -23.33
CA ALA A 14 14.47 -19.09 -22.12
C ALA A 14 13.92 -18.30 -20.91
N ILE A 15 14.24 -17.00 -20.79
CA ILE A 15 13.71 -16.11 -19.75
C ILE A 15 12.21 -15.90 -19.94
N GLU A 16 11.75 -15.66 -21.17
CA GLU A 16 10.32 -15.50 -21.49
C GLU A 16 9.53 -16.80 -21.26
N MET A 17 10.04 -17.94 -21.72
CA MET A 17 9.41 -19.25 -21.49
C MET A 17 9.35 -19.58 -19.99
N ARG A 18 10.41 -19.28 -19.23
CA ARG A 18 10.45 -19.48 -17.78
C ARG A 18 9.52 -18.52 -17.04
N GLY A 19 9.40 -17.28 -17.51
CA GLY A 19 8.45 -16.28 -17.02
C GLY A 19 6.99 -16.71 -17.26
N GLY A 20 6.68 -17.16 -18.47
CA GLY A 20 5.35 -17.64 -18.86
C GLY A 20 4.94 -18.93 -18.14
N SER A 21 5.87 -19.87 -17.97
CA SER A 21 5.65 -21.11 -17.20
C SER A 21 5.40 -20.82 -15.72
N ARG A 22 6.18 -19.91 -15.12
CA ARG A 22 5.98 -19.48 -13.72
C ARG A 22 4.65 -18.74 -13.54
N ALA A 23 4.27 -17.87 -14.46
CA ALA A 23 3.00 -17.14 -14.40
C ALA A 23 1.78 -18.07 -14.51
N LYS A 24 1.83 -19.08 -15.41
CA LYS A 24 0.80 -20.13 -15.49
C LYS A 24 0.73 -20.95 -14.19
N SER A 25 1.88 -21.37 -13.66
CA SER A 25 1.96 -22.11 -12.40
C SER A 25 1.37 -21.34 -11.20
N VAL A 26 1.57 -20.02 -11.11
CA VAL A 26 1.00 -19.21 -10.02
C VAL A 26 -0.51 -19.08 -10.18
N ALA A 27 -0.99 -18.80 -11.39
CA ALA A 27 -2.43 -18.68 -11.65
C ALA A 27 -3.19 -19.98 -11.38
N GLU A 28 -2.58 -21.14 -11.67
CA GLU A 28 -3.13 -22.46 -11.38
C GLU A 28 -3.21 -22.74 -9.87
N ARG A 29 -2.17 -22.40 -9.11
CA ARG A 29 -2.13 -22.54 -7.64
C ARG A 29 -3.22 -21.69 -6.97
N ASP A 30 -3.27 -20.40 -7.30
CA ASP A 30 -4.30 -19.50 -6.77
C ASP A 30 -5.72 -19.99 -7.10
N ASN A 31 -5.94 -20.53 -8.30
CA ASN A 31 -7.24 -21.08 -8.69
C ASN A 31 -7.58 -22.34 -7.87
N ALA A 32 -6.60 -23.20 -7.58
CA ALA A 32 -6.77 -24.36 -6.72
C ALA A 32 -7.13 -23.94 -5.29
N ASP A 33 -6.49 -22.90 -4.76
CA ASP A 33 -6.78 -22.36 -3.42
C ASP A 33 -8.19 -21.77 -3.32
N LEU A 34 -8.63 -21.02 -4.33
CA LEU A 34 -10.01 -20.52 -4.39
C LEU A 34 -11.02 -21.66 -4.49
N ASN A 35 -10.75 -22.67 -5.32
CA ASN A 35 -11.61 -23.84 -5.47
C ASN A 35 -11.72 -24.63 -4.16
N ARG A 36 -10.65 -24.74 -3.36
CA ARG A 36 -10.67 -25.36 -2.02
C ARG A 36 -11.65 -24.67 -1.07
N LEU A 37 -11.88 -23.37 -1.26
CA LEU A 37 -12.84 -22.57 -0.49
C LEU A 37 -14.23 -22.52 -1.14
N GLY A 38 -14.47 -23.29 -2.20
CA GLY A 38 -15.71 -23.28 -2.97
C GLY A 38 -15.95 -21.97 -3.72
N LYS A 39 -14.90 -21.20 -4.02
CA LYS A 39 -14.97 -19.93 -4.73
C LYS A 39 -14.40 -20.07 -6.14
N LYS A 40 -15.13 -19.56 -7.14
CA LYS A 40 -14.63 -19.45 -8.51
C LYS A 40 -13.82 -18.15 -8.64
N GLN A 41 -12.73 -18.18 -9.41
CA GLN A 41 -12.03 -16.95 -9.79
C GLN A 41 -12.92 -16.12 -10.74
N VAL A 42 -13.35 -14.94 -10.27
CA VAL A 42 -14.18 -14.00 -11.06
C VAL A 42 -13.42 -12.71 -11.33
N ILE A 43 -12.51 -12.32 -10.44
CA ILE A 43 -11.75 -11.07 -10.54
C ILE A 43 -10.53 -11.29 -11.44
N LYS A 44 -10.31 -10.37 -12.38
CA LYS A 44 -9.10 -10.38 -13.22
C LYS A 44 -7.90 -9.95 -12.35
N ARG A 45 -6.82 -10.73 -12.39
CA ARG A 45 -5.55 -10.38 -11.73
C ARG A 45 -4.89 -9.22 -12.49
N ASN A 46 -4.66 -8.10 -11.83
CA ASN A 46 -4.09 -6.90 -12.45
C ASN A 46 -2.70 -6.52 -11.91
N PHE A 47 -2.32 -7.03 -10.73
CA PHE A 47 -1.06 -6.70 -10.06
C PHE A 47 -0.13 -7.92 -9.98
N GLY A 48 1.11 -7.77 -10.44
CA GLY A 48 2.19 -8.75 -10.27
C GLY A 48 3.00 -8.48 -9.01
N PHE A 49 3.92 -9.39 -8.65
CA PHE A 49 4.70 -9.30 -7.40
C PHE A 49 5.42 -7.95 -7.20
N MET A 50 6.17 -7.48 -8.20
CA MET A 50 6.91 -6.22 -8.09
C MET A 50 5.98 -5.00 -7.98
N SER A 51 4.84 -5.03 -8.67
CA SER A 51 3.85 -3.95 -8.58
C SER A 51 3.13 -3.97 -7.23
N MET A 52 2.85 -5.15 -6.66
CA MET A 52 2.31 -5.28 -5.30
C MET A 52 3.32 -4.84 -4.24
N LEU A 53 4.61 -5.18 -4.39
CA LEU A 53 5.66 -4.73 -3.50
C LEU A 53 5.79 -3.20 -3.57
N GLY A 54 5.86 -2.64 -4.78
CA GLY A 54 5.90 -1.20 -5.00
C GLY A 54 4.74 -0.49 -4.32
N PHE A 55 3.52 -0.93 -4.63
CA PHE A 55 2.30 -0.44 -4.02
C PHE A 55 2.33 -0.54 -2.48
N SER A 56 2.81 -1.66 -1.92
CA SER A 56 2.89 -1.83 -0.47
C SER A 56 3.89 -0.90 0.21
N CYS A 57 5.01 -0.59 -0.44
CA CYS A 57 6.00 0.35 0.08
C CYS A 57 5.48 1.79 -0.03
N THR A 58 4.93 2.15 -1.19
CA THR A 58 4.43 3.52 -1.45
C THR A 58 3.22 3.86 -0.60
N VAL A 59 2.29 2.92 -0.39
CA VAL A 59 1.11 3.13 0.46
C VAL A 59 1.47 3.29 1.93
N MET A 60 2.59 2.72 2.40
CA MET A 60 3.01 2.86 3.80
C MET A 60 3.68 4.20 4.12
N ILE A 61 4.15 4.95 3.11
CA ILE A 61 4.67 6.33 3.23
C ILE A 61 5.54 6.57 4.49
N THR A 62 6.39 5.59 4.82
CA THR A 62 6.92 5.46 6.19
C THR A 62 7.90 6.57 6.55
N TRP A 63 8.85 6.86 5.66
CA TRP A 63 9.89 7.84 5.96
C TRP A 63 9.40 9.27 5.73
N GLU A 64 8.52 9.51 4.75
CA GLU A 64 7.93 10.83 4.53
C GLU A 64 7.03 11.24 5.69
N GLY A 65 6.25 10.29 6.23
CA GLY A 65 5.41 10.52 7.39
C GLY A 65 6.21 10.90 8.63
N GLU A 66 7.32 10.19 8.89
CA GLU A 66 8.20 10.51 10.02
C GLU A 66 8.85 11.89 9.89
N LEU A 67 9.30 12.28 8.68
CA LEU A 67 9.86 13.61 8.44
C LEU A 67 8.85 14.75 8.65
N LEU A 68 7.55 14.47 8.61
CA LEU A 68 6.52 15.46 8.83
C LEU A 68 6.09 15.56 10.30
N LEU A 69 6.24 14.47 11.04
CA LEU A 69 5.75 14.37 12.42
C LEU A 69 6.87 14.32 13.46
N PHE A 70 8.14 14.38 13.05
CA PHE A 70 9.27 14.27 13.99
C PHE A 70 9.24 15.33 15.11
N ASP A 71 8.81 16.55 14.81
CA ASP A 71 8.75 17.65 15.78
C ASP A 71 7.70 17.34 16.86
N ASP A 72 6.50 16.92 16.45
CA ASP A 72 5.44 16.49 17.36
C ASP A 72 5.86 15.24 18.17
N ASN A 73 6.53 14.28 17.55
CA ASN A 73 7.06 13.09 18.22
C ASN A 73 8.06 13.48 19.31
N PHE A 74 8.99 14.39 19.01
CA PHE A 74 10.00 14.85 19.96
C PHE A 74 9.40 15.72 21.07
N ALA A 75 8.45 16.58 20.75
CA ALA A 75 7.76 17.42 21.72
C ALA A 75 7.01 16.58 22.77
N ASN A 76 6.37 15.48 22.34
CA ASN A 76 5.54 14.66 23.22
C ASN A 76 6.32 13.54 23.94
N GLY A 77 7.23 12.85 23.24
CA GLY A 77 7.94 11.68 23.77
C GLY A 77 9.41 11.91 24.10
N GLY A 78 9.99 13.04 23.68
CA GLY A 78 11.43 13.25 23.66
C GLY A 78 12.16 12.24 22.78
N TYR A 79 13.49 12.34 22.75
CA TYR A 79 14.33 11.44 21.95
C TYR A 79 14.19 9.97 22.37
N ALA A 80 14.19 9.72 23.67
CA ALA A 80 14.09 8.36 24.20
C ALA A 80 12.71 7.74 23.93
N GLY A 81 11.63 8.48 24.15
CA GLY A 81 10.27 7.99 23.90
C GLY A 81 10.04 7.71 22.41
N SER A 82 10.60 8.53 21.53
CA SER A 82 10.51 8.32 20.08
C SER A 82 11.19 7.02 19.65
N VAL A 83 12.44 6.78 20.09
CA VAL A 83 13.20 5.57 19.70
C VAL A 83 12.59 4.30 20.31
N TYR A 84 12.37 4.27 21.62
CA TYR A 84 11.87 3.06 22.28
C TYR A 84 10.40 2.80 21.93
N GLY A 85 9.59 3.85 21.79
CA GLY A 85 8.20 3.76 21.34
C GLY A 85 8.12 3.15 19.93
N TYR A 86 8.96 3.63 19.01
CA TYR A 86 9.04 3.08 17.66
C TYR A 86 9.36 1.57 17.67
N ILE A 87 10.36 1.13 18.43
CA ILE A 87 10.75 -0.29 18.50
C ILE A 87 9.58 -1.16 19.03
N ILE A 88 8.90 -0.71 20.08
CA ILE A 88 7.77 -1.45 20.67
C ILE A 88 6.62 -1.58 19.67
N VAL A 89 6.24 -0.46 19.03
CA VAL A 89 5.18 -0.44 18.01
C VAL A 89 5.56 -1.31 16.81
N TRP A 90 6.82 -1.27 16.38
CA TRP A 90 7.33 -2.08 15.28
C TRP A 90 7.21 -3.59 15.55
N ILE A 91 7.59 -4.05 16.75
CA ILE A 91 7.44 -5.47 17.14
C ILE A 91 5.96 -5.87 17.14
N GLY A 92 5.09 -5.05 17.74
CA GLY A 92 3.64 -5.32 17.76
C GLY A 92 3.06 -5.41 16.35
N THR A 93 3.48 -4.50 15.47
CA THR A 93 3.06 -4.44 14.07
C THR A 93 3.52 -5.69 13.30
N LEU A 94 4.74 -6.17 13.52
CA LEU A 94 5.22 -7.43 12.94
C LEU A 94 4.37 -8.64 13.34
N CYS A 95 3.99 -8.74 14.62
CA CYS A 95 3.12 -9.82 15.10
C CYS A 95 1.75 -9.81 14.40
N VAL A 96 1.18 -8.61 14.20
CA VAL A 96 -0.07 -8.44 13.46
C VAL A 96 0.09 -8.89 12.00
N PHE A 97 1.14 -8.43 11.31
CA PHE A 97 1.37 -8.81 9.91
C PHE A 97 1.69 -10.30 9.73
N ALA A 98 2.38 -10.94 10.68
CA ALA A 98 2.61 -12.37 10.66
C ALA A 98 1.29 -13.15 10.72
N THR A 99 0.41 -12.78 11.65
CA THR A 99 -0.93 -13.40 11.79
C THR A 99 -1.79 -13.18 10.54
N MET A 100 -1.74 -11.98 9.97
CA MET A 100 -2.43 -11.64 8.73
C MET A 100 -1.89 -12.46 7.53
N GLY A 101 -0.58 -12.70 7.50
CA GLY A 101 0.08 -13.54 6.50
C GLY A 101 -0.36 -15.00 6.58
N GLU A 102 -0.47 -15.55 7.78
CA GLU A 102 -1.01 -16.90 7.99
C GLU A 102 -2.46 -17.01 7.48
N LEU A 103 -3.31 -16.04 7.82
CA LEU A 103 -4.71 -16.00 7.37
C LEU A 103 -4.83 -15.84 5.85
N ALA A 104 -4.00 -14.97 5.25
CA ALA A 104 -3.95 -14.80 3.81
C ALA A 104 -3.52 -16.08 3.09
N SER A 105 -2.59 -16.85 3.66
CA SER A 105 -2.17 -18.14 3.11
C SER A 105 -3.24 -19.23 3.23
N MET A 106 -4.00 -19.22 4.34
CA MET A 106 -5.07 -20.19 4.56
C MET A 106 -6.29 -19.91 3.70
N ALA A 107 -6.65 -18.65 3.52
CA ALA A 107 -7.85 -18.23 2.82
C ALA A 107 -7.64 -16.93 2.03
N PRO A 108 -7.05 -17.02 0.82
CA PRO A 108 -6.76 -15.87 -0.05
C PRO A 108 -8.03 -15.39 -0.78
N THR A 109 -9.01 -14.92 -0.01
CA THR A 109 -10.29 -14.41 -0.54
C THR A 109 -10.30 -12.89 -0.61
N SER A 110 -11.01 -12.33 -1.60
CA SER A 110 -11.20 -10.87 -1.74
C SER A 110 -11.95 -10.23 -0.57
N GLY A 111 -12.56 -11.02 0.32
CA GLY A 111 -13.25 -10.53 1.51
C GLY A 111 -12.34 -10.28 2.72
N GLY A 112 -11.04 -10.56 2.63
CA GLY A 112 -10.05 -10.21 3.65
C GLY A 112 -10.48 -10.48 5.09
N GLN A 113 -10.29 -9.48 5.96
CA GLN A 113 -10.48 -9.59 7.41
C GLN A 113 -11.91 -9.97 7.82
N TYR A 114 -12.95 -9.38 7.21
CA TYR A 114 -14.33 -9.72 7.59
C TYR A 114 -14.69 -11.16 7.21
N HIS A 115 -14.11 -11.68 6.12
CA HIS A 115 -14.30 -13.08 5.72
C HIS A 115 -13.53 -14.02 6.66
N TRP A 116 -12.32 -13.66 7.08
CA TRP A 116 -11.56 -14.43 8.07
C TRP A 116 -12.29 -14.53 9.40
N VAL A 117 -12.86 -13.42 9.87
CA VAL A 117 -13.71 -13.41 11.08
C VAL A 117 -14.93 -14.30 10.89
N SER A 118 -15.57 -14.26 9.71
CA SER A 118 -16.68 -15.15 9.41
C SER A 118 -16.30 -16.64 9.44
N MET A 119 -15.06 -17.00 9.12
CA MET A 119 -14.63 -18.41 9.14
C MET A 119 -14.25 -18.89 10.53
N LEU A 120 -13.66 -18.01 11.35
CA LEU A 120 -13.13 -18.36 12.67
C LEU A 120 -14.16 -18.19 13.81
N SER A 121 -15.22 -17.42 13.58
CA SER A 121 -16.21 -17.12 14.62
C SER A 121 -17.24 -18.25 14.80
N PRO A 122 -17.75 -18.46 16.02
CA PRO A 122 -18.86 -19.39 16.25
C PRO A 122 -20.12 -19.00 15.44
N PRO A 123 -20.92 -19.97 14.95
CA PRO A 123 -22.05 -19.71 14.05
C PRO A 123 -23.09 -18.72 14.59
N LYS A 124 -23.25 -18.64 15.92
CA LYS A 124 -24.21 -17.75 16.59
C LYS A 124 -23.87 -16.27 16.45
N VAL A 125 -22.59 -15.93 16.39
CA VAL A 125 -22.10 -14.53 16.39
C VAL A 125 -21.38 -14.15 15.10
N GLN A 126 -21.13 -15.13 14.22
CA GLN A 126 -20.42 -14.98 12.96
C GLN A 126 -20.85 -13.76 12.14
N LYS A 127 -22.15 -13.60 11.90
CA LYS A 127 -22.69 -12.49 11.09
C LYS A 127 -22.44 -11.14 11.75
N LEU A 128 -22.66 -11.03 13.06
CA LEU A 128 -22.47 -9.79 13.81
C LEU A 128 -20.99 -9.38 13.81
N LEU A 129 -20.08 -10.30 14.17
CA LEU A 129 -18.65 -10.01 14.22
C LEU A 129 -18.10 -9.64 12.85
N SER A 130 -18.50 -10.35 11.80
CA SER A 130 -18.08 -10.04 10.43
C SER A 130 -18.59 -8.67 9.98
N TYR A 131 -19.82 -8.30 10.35
CA TYR A 131 -20.39 -7.00 10.03
C TYR A 131 -19.65 -5.87 10.75
N VAL A 132 -19.36 -6.04 12.04
CA VAL A 132 -18.58 -5.07 12.82
C VAL A 132 -17.19 -4.86 12.21
N ILE A 133 -16.48 -5.94 11.90
CA ILE A 133 -15.15 -5.86 11.28
C ILE A 133 -15.21 -5.21 9.90
N GLY A 134 -16.23 -5.53 9.10
CA GLY A 134 -16.46 -4.88 7.81
C GLY A 134 -16.63 -3.36 7.95
N TRP A 135 -17.43 -2.90 8.91
CA TRP A 135 -17.60 -1.46 9.15
C TRP A 135 -16.36 -0.79 9.72
N LEU A 136 -15.64 -1.44 10.63
CA LEU A 136 -14.36 -0.92 11.14
C LEU A 136 -13.35 -0.76 10.00
N MET A 137 -13.30 -1.72 9.06
CA MET A 137 -12.46 -1.62 7.87
C MET A 137 -12.87 -0.43 6.99
N VAL A 138 -14.17 -0.24 6.72
CA VAL A 138 -14.66 0.91 5.94
C VAL A 138 -14.31 2.23 6.60
N VAL A 139 -14.57 2.38 7.90
CA VAL A 139 -14.23 3.60 8.66
C VAL A 139 -12.73 3.84 8.65
N GLY A 140 -11.92 2.79 8.82
CA GLY A 140 -10.46 2.86 8.74
C GLY A 140 -9.96 3.41 7.41
N TRP A 141 -10.47 2.88 6.29
CA TRP A 141 -10.10 3.37 4.96
C TRP A 141 -10.55 4.81 4.69
N GLN A 142 -11.73 5.21 5.18
CA GLN A 142 -12.20 6.59 5.03
C GLN A 142 -11.36 7.57 5.86
N ALA A 143 -11.01 7.19 7.09
CA ALA A 143 -10.15 7.99 7.95
C ALA A 143 -8.73 8.10 7.38
N ALA A 144 -8.18 7.01 6.83
CA ALA A 144 -6.88 7.00 6.16
C ALA A 144 -6.86 7.96 4.96
N ALA A 145 -7.83 7.86 4.05
CA ALA A 145 -7.92 8.74 2.89
C ALA A 145 -8.07 10.23 3.28
N ALA A 146 -8.84 10.52 4.33
CA ALA A 146 -8.97 11.88 4.85
C ALA A 146 -7.65 12.40 5.46
N SER A 147 -6.95 11.54 6.21
CA SER A 147 -5.66 11.88 6.81
C SER A 147 -4.57 12.12 5.75
N GLU A 148 -4.51 11.28 4.72
CA GLU A 148 -3.59 11.45 3.58
C GLU A 148 -3.91 12.72 2.79
N GLY A 149 -5.20 13.00 2.54
CA GLY A 149 -5.63 14.24 1.90
C GLY A 149 -5.21 15.48 2.70
N TYR A 150 -5.35 15.42 4.03
CA TYR A 150 -4.88 16.49 4.92
C TYR A 150 -3.37 16.68 4.86
N LEU A 151 -2.61 15.58 4.84
CA LEU A 151 -1.15 15.60 4.74
C LEU A 151 -0.70 16.28 3.45
N VAL A 152 -1.22 15.83 2.30
CA VAL A 152 -0.88 16.39 0.99
C VAL A 152 -1.29 17.86 0.89
N GLY A 153 -2.49 18.21 1.38
CA GLY A 153 -2.95 19.60 1.40
C GLY A 153 -2.04 20.51 2.22
N SER A 154 -1.59 20.02 3.39
CA SER A 154 -0.66 20.74 4.27
C SER A 154 0.72 20.92 3.63
N LEU A 155 1.23 19.90 2.94
CA LEU A 155 2.48 19.99 2.18
C LEU A 155 2.42 21.04 1.07
N ILE A 156 1.33 21.04 0.28
CA ILE A 156 1.12 22.04 -0.77
C ILE A 156 1.07 23.44 -0.17
N GLN A 157 0.33 23.63 0.93
CA GLN A 157 0.24 24.91 1.60
C GLN A 157 1.59 25.36 2.18
N GLY A 158 2.37 24.44 2.73
CA GLY A 158 3.74 24.69 3.19
C GLY A 158 4.63 25.20 2.07
N MET A 159 4.58 24.59 0.88
CA MET A 159 5.33 25.07 -0.29
C MET A 159 4.91 26.49 -0.71
N ILE A 160 3.61 26.81 -0.65
CA ILE A 160 3.11 28.16 -0.98
C ILE A 160 3.70 29.18 0.00
N ILE A 161 3.68 28.90 1.31
CA ILE A 161 4.23 29.78 2.35
C ILE A 161 5.73 30.02 2.10
N MET A 162 6.48 28.98 1.75
CA MET A 162 7.92 29.10 1.48
C MET A 162 8.25 29.94 0.25
N ASN A 163 7.38 29.92 -0.77
CA ASN A 163 7.63 30.59 -2.05
C ASN A 163 6.95 31.97 -2.17
N ASN A 164 6.03 32.32 -1.27
CA ASN A 164 5.32 33.60 -1.27
C ASN A 164 5.22 34.17 0.15
N GLY A 165 6.10 35.14 0.46
CA GLY A 165 6.12 35.81 1.78
C GLY A 165 4.90 36.68 2.09
N GLU A 166 4.05 37.00 1.11
CA GLU A 166 2.79 37.73 1.33
C GLU A 166 1.61 36.80 1.61
N TYR A 167 1.79 35.48 1.47
CA TYR A 167 0.71 34.53 1.67
C TYR A 167 0.37 34.38 3.16
N SER A 168 -0.85 34.78 3.51
CA SER A 168 -1.42 34.58 4.85
C SER A 168 -2.37 33.38 4.85
N PRO A 169 -1.96 32.22 5.41
CA PRO A 169 -2.77 31.01 5.37
C PRO A 169 -4.07 31.18 6.16
N GLN A 170 -5.20 30.85 5.52
CA GLN A 170 -6.53 30.85 6.15
C GLN A 170 -6.99 29.41 6.41
N PRO A 171 -7.73 29.14 7.50
CA PRO A 171 -8.13 27.79 7.88
C PRO A 171 -8.87 27.01 6.78
N TYR A 172 -9.72 27.70 5.99
CA TYR A 172 -10.48 27.05 4.92
C TYR A 172 -9.61 26.63 3.73
N GLN A 173 -8.44 27.24 3.52
CA GLN A 173 -7.56 26.94 2.39
C GLN A 173 -6.98 25.52 2.51
N GLY A 174 -6.58 25.11 3.73
CA GLY A 174 -6.12 23.75 3.98
C GLY A 174 -7.20 22.71 3.67
N THR A 175 -8.45 22.98 4.07
CA THR A 175 -9.60 22.12 3.75
C THR A 175 -9.85 22.02 2.24
N LEU A 176 -9.72 23.13 1.49
CA LEU A 176 -9.88 23.11 0.03
C LEU A 176 -8.76 22.31 -0.66
N LEU A 177 -7.52 22.44 -0.19
CA LEU A 177 -6.38 21.67 -0.71
C LEU A 177 -6.52 20.18 -0.42
N LEU A 178 -7.05 19.82 0.75
CA LEU A 178 -7.42 18.45 1.10
C LEU A 178 -8.45 17.91 0.10
N TRP A 179 -9.56 18.63 -0.12
CA TRP A 179 -10.59 18.19 -1.06
C TRP A 179 -10.06 18.06 -2.49
N ALA A 180 -9.24 19.02 -2.93
CA ALA A 180 -8.58 18.96 -4.23
C ALA A 180 -7.71 17.70 -4.38
N SER A 181 -6.95 17.35 -3.34
CA SER A 181 -6.12 16.13 -3.30
C SER A 181 -6.96 14.86 -3.40
N ILE A 182 -8.07 14.79 -2.65
CA ILE A 182 -9.00 13.65 -2.71
C ILE A 182 -9.65 13.54 -4.10
N PHE A 183 -10.13 14.63 -4.69
CA PHE A 183 -10.73 14.60 -6.02
C PHE A 183 -9.73 14.16 -7.09
N PHE A 184 -8.47 14.62 -6.98
CA PHE A 184 -7.40 14.17 -7.85
C PHE A 184 -7.14 12.66 -7.71
N ALA A 185 -7.04 12.16 -6.47
CA ALA A 185 -6.88 10.73 -6.21
C ALA A 185 -8.05 9.90 -6.77
N VAL A 186 -9.29 10.35 -6.59
CA VAL A 186 -10.49 9.69 -7.14
C VAL A 186 -10.46 9.67 -8.67
N PHE A 187 -10.04 10.77 -9.30
CA PHE A 187 -9.90 10.85 -10.76
C PHE A 187 -8.88 9.82 -11.28
N ILE A 188 -7.69 9.76 -10.66
CA ILE A 188 -6.65 8.79 -11.02
C ILE A 188 -7.15 7.35 -10.83
N ASN A 189 -7.79 7.05 -9.71
CA ASN A 189 -8.33 5.71 -9.42
C ASN A 189 -9.49 5.32 -10.35
N SER A 190 -10.28 6.27 -10.83
CA SER A 190 -11.44 5.98 -11.69
C SER A 190 -11.05 5.87 -13.17
N VAL A 191 -10.18 6.76 -13.65
CA VAL A 191 -9.86 6.90 -15.08
C VAL A 191 -8.57 6.18 -15.45
N LEU A 192 -7.57 6.18 -14.57
CA LEU A 192 -6.21 5.73 -14.85
C LEU A 192 -5.84 4.40 -14.14
N SER A 193 -6.83 3.69 -13.58
CA SER A 193 -6.63 2.44 -12.83
C SER A 193 -5.88 1.35 -13.58
N SER A 194 -6.01 1.31 -14.91
CA SER A 194 -5.29 0.36 -15.75
C SER A 194 -3.80 0.67 -15.92
N ALA A 195 -3.40 1.94 -15.73
CA ALA A 195 -2.00 2.37 -15.79
C ALA A 195 -1.31 2.32 -14.42
N LEU A 196 -2.06 2.27 -13.32
CA LEU A 196 -1.53 2.22 -11.95
C LEU A 196 -0.40 1.20 -11.76
N PRO A 197 -0.50 -0.07 -12.21
CA PRO A 197 0.56 -1.03 -11.98
C PRO A 197 1.93 -0.62 -12.55
N LYS A 198 1.94 0.17 -13.64
CA LYS A 198 3.17 0.70 -14.24
C LYS A 198 3.69 1.91 -13.47
N ILE A 199 2.78 2.78 -13.02
CA ILE A 199 3.11 3.97 -12.24
C ILE A 199 3.70 3.57 -10.87
N GLU A 200 3.13 2.55 -10.21
CA GLU A 200 3.63 2.05 -8.92
C GLU A 200 5.08 1.58 -8.99
N GLY A 201 5.48 0.94 -10.10
CA GLY A 201 6.87 0.54 -10.31
C GLY A 201 7.83 1.74 -10.34
N LEU A 202 7.42 2.83 -11.00
CA LEU A 202 8.19 4.08 -11.03
C LEU A 202 8.18 4.78 -9.67
N LEU A 203 7.02 4.84 -9.00
CA LEU A 203 6.89 5.44 -7.67
C LEU A 203 7.76 4.71 -6.64
N LEU A 204 7.86 3.38 -6.70
CA LEU A 204 8.79 2.64 -5.85
C LEU A 204 10.24 3.08 -6.07
N ILE A 205 10.67 3.25 -7.31
CA ILE A 205 12.03 3.73 -7.62
C ILE A 205 12.23 5.12 -7.03
N LEU A 206 11.29 6.04 -7.24
CA LEU A 206 11.35 7.40 -6.69
C LEU A 206 11.35 7.41 -5.17
N HIS A 207 10.54 6.57 -4.53
CA HIS A 207 10.44 6.46 -3.07
C HIS A 207 11.77 5.97 -2.47
N VAL A 208 12.39 4.95 -3.07
CA VAL A 208 13.70 4.44 -2.63
C VAL A 208 14.81 5.45 -2.89
N LEU A 209 14.85 6.06 -4.08
CA LEU A 209 15.86 7.08 -4.40
C LEU A 209 15.71 8.32 -3.54
N GLY A 210 14.48 8.77 -3.29
CA GLY A 210 14.16 9.91 -2.43
C GLY A 210 14.64 9.69 -1.00
N PHE A 211 14.44 8.49 -0.45
CA PHE A 211 14.99 8.12 0.86
C PHE A 211 16.51 8.32 0.93
N PHE A 212 17.26 7.81 -0.06
CA PHE A 212 18.72 7.98 -0.08
C PHE A 212 19.16 9.42 -0.35
N ALA A 213 18.43 10.16 -1.19
CA ALA A 213 18.71 11.55 -1.49
C ALA A 213 18.55 12.46 -0.26
N ILE A 214 17.68 12.11 0.67
CA ILE A 214 17.50 12.84 1.93
C ILE A 214 18.50 12.36 2.99
N LEU A 215 18.82 11.06 3.00
CA LEU A 215 19.75 10.49 3.97
C LEU A 215 21.21 10.90 3.72
N ILE A 216 21.60 11.03 2.46
CA ILE A 216 22.97 11.35 2.04
C ILE A 216 22.98 12.82 1.54
N PRO A 217 23.46 13.77 2.36
CA PRO A 217 23.50 15.19 1.98
C PRO A 217 24.54 15.49 0.89
#